data_AF-A0AB38A485-F1
#
_entry.id   AF-A0AB38A485-F1
#
_cell.length_a   1.000
_cell.length_b   1.000
_cell.length_c   1.000
_cell.angle_alpha   90.00
_cell.angle_beta   90.00
_cell.angle_gamma   90.00
#
_symmetry.space_group_name_H-M   'P 1'
#
loop_
_entity.id
_entity.type
_entity.pdbx_description
1 polymer ?
#
loop_
_entity_poly.entity_id
_entity_poly.type
_entity_poly.pdbx_seq_one_letter_code
_entity_poly.pdbx_strand_id
1 'polypeptide(L)' 'MTTFEKDKAAIQEDAANAYDILKARKAELQRIEREGRACKNGFRRQCLEQEYARRAAEYRKLDELLG' A
#
# COMPACT_ATOMS: atom_id res chain seq x y z
N MET A 1 6.47 12.86 8.92
CA MET A 1 6.70 11.78 7.95
C MET A 1 5.46 10.90 7.83
N THR A 2 4.95 10.73 6.61
CA THR A 2 3.88 9.78 6.28
C THR A 2 4.39 8.33 6.42
N THR A 3 3.49 7.33 6.49
CA THR A 3 3.90 5.92 6.50
C THR A 3 4.70 5.56 5.25
N PHE A 4 4.34 6.11 4.09
CA PHE A 4 5.10 5.90 2.85
C PHE A 4 6.54 6.43 2.97
N GLU A 5 6.71 7.62 3.53
CA GLU A 5 8.05 8.18 3.73
C GLU A 5 8.88 7.39 4.75
N LYS A 6 8.24 6.85 5.80
CA LYS A 6 8.90 5.95 6.78
C LYS A 6 9.39 4.67 6.12
N ASP A 7 8.52 4.03 5.37
CA ASP A 7 8.82 2.79 4.67
C ASP A 7 9.93 2.99 3.64
N LYS A 8 9.84 4.08 2.86
CA LYS A 8 10.88 4.45 1.91
C LYS A 8 12.23 4.66 2.60
N ALA A 9 12.27 5.42 3.69
CA ALA A 9 13.51 5.65 4.44
C ALA A 9 14.09 4.34 4.98
N ALA A 10 13.26 3.47 5.56
CA ALA A 10 13.69 2.18 6.10
C ALA A 10 14.27 1.24 5.03
N ILE A 11 13.69 1.22 3.82
CA ILE A 11 14.22 0.46 2.68
C ILE A 11 15.56 1.03 2.20
N GLN A 12 15.68 2.37 2.15
CA GLN A 12 16.90 3.04 1.71
C GLN A 12 18.05 2.90 2.73
N GLU A 13 17.71 2.82 4.01
CA GLU A 13 18.67 2.59 5.10
C GLU A 13 19.17 1.15 5.11
N ASP A 14 18.26 0.16 4.96
CA ASP A 14 18.60 -1.25 4.87
C ASP A 14 17.62 -2.02 3.98
N ALA A 15 18.14 -2.55 2.87
CA ALA A 15 17.37 -3.31 1.90
C ALA A 15 16.76 -4.60 2.50
N ALA A 16 17.29 -5.12 3.60
CA ALA A 16 16.70 -6.28 4.31
C ALA A 16 15.27 -6.00 4.81
N ASN A 17 14.94 -4.73 5.09
CA ASN A 17 13.60 -4.33 5.54
C ASN A 17 12.54 -4.41 4.43
N ALA A 18 12.97 -4.43 3.15
CA ALA A 18 12.06 -4.23 2.04
C ALA A 18 11.04 -5.36 1.87
N TYR A 19 11.45 -6.60 2.13
CA TYR A 19 10.55 -7.74 2.02
C TYR A 19 9.36 -7.63 2.98
N ASP A 20 9.62 -7.35 4.26
CA ASP A 20 8.56 -7.26 5.28
C ASP A 20 7.65 -6.04 5.06
N ILE A 21 8.23 -4.91 4.66
CA ILE A 21 7.49 -3.69 4.33
C ILE A 21 6.57 -3.93 3.13
N LEU A 22 7.08 -4.47 2.03
CA LEU A 22 6.28 -4.75 0.83
C LEU A 22 5.21 -5.79 1.12
N LYS A 23 5.51 -6.82 1.91
CA LYS A 23 4.53 -7.83 2.36
C LYS A 23 3.38 -7.19 3.13
N ALA A 24 3.68 -6.29 4.08
CA ALA A 24 2.67 -5.59 4.87
C ALA A 24 1.80 -4.67 3.99
N ARG A 25 2.42 -3.91 3.07
CA ARG A 25 1.70 -3.02 2.14
C ARG A 25 0.80 -3.79 1.17
N LYS A 26 1.25 -4.94 0.68
CA LYS A 26 0.44 -5.84 -0.15
C LYS A 26 -0.77 -6.39 0.61
N ALA A 27 -0.60 -6.73 1.89
CA ALA A 27 -1.71 -7.16 2.75
C ALA A 27 -2.74 -6.03 2.97
N GLU A 28 -2.29 -4.78 3.13
CA GLU A 28 -3.18 -3.61 3.24
C GLU A 28 -4.01 -3.42 1.96
N LEU A 29 -3.40 -3.55 0.78
CA LEU A 29 -4.09 -3.51 -0.51
C LEU A 29 -5.15 -4.60 -0.64
N GLN A 30 -4.81 -5.85 -0.29
CA GLN A 30 -5.74 -6.97 -0.31
C GLN A 30 -6.92 -6.75 0.65
N ARG A 31 -6.67 -6.16 1.83
CA ARG A 31 -7.73 -5.80 2.77
C ARG A 31 -8.70 -4.78 2.16
N ILE A 32 -8.18 -3.68 1.60
CA ILE A 32 -9.01 -2.62 0.98
C ILE A 32 -9.81 -3.19 -0.20
N GLU A 33 -9.18 -4.03 -1.04
CA GLU A 33 -9.87 -4.68 -2.16
C GLU A 33 -11.02 -5.57 -1.67
N ARG A 34 -10.78 -6.40 -0.65
CA ARG A 34 -11.80 -7.29 -0.07
C ARG A 34 -12.94 -6.48 0.55
N GLU A 35 -12.63 -5.42 1.29
CA GLU A 35 -13.63 -4.51 1.85
C GLU A 35 -14.46 -3.83 0.77
N GLY A 36 -13.82 -3.37 -0.31
CA GLY A 36 -14.49 -2.77 -1.47
C GLY A 36 -15.46 -3.74 -2.15
N ARG A 37 -15.04 -4.99 -2.38
CA ARG A 37 -15.89 -6.05 -2.95
C ARG A 37 -17.10 -6.38 -2.09
N ALA A 38 -16.96 -6.34 -0.76
CA ALA A 38 -18.05 -6.59 0.17
C ALA A 38 -18.93 -5.36 0.44
N CYS A 39 -18.51 -4.16 0.00
CA CYS A 39 -19.20 -2.92 0.33
C CYS A 39 -20.45 -2.71 -0.54
N LYS A 40 -21.63 -2.76 0.09
CA LYS A 40 -22.92 -2.48 -0.58
C LYS A 40 -23.17 -0.98 -0.80
N ASN A 41 -22.45 -0.11 -0.09
CA ASN A 41 -22.60 1.33 -0.20
C ASN A 41 -21.68 1.87 -1.32
N GLY A 42 -22.29 2.39 -2.39
CA GLY A 42 -21.56 2.84 -3.58
C GLY A 42 -20.58 3.99 -3.31
N PHE A 43 -20.95 4.97 -2.48
CA PHE A 43 -20.06 6.08 -2.12
C PHE A 43 -18.85 5.56 -1.34
N ARG A 44 -19.07 4.72 -0.32
CA ARG A 44 -17.98 4.12 0.45
C ARG A 44 -17.09 3.25 -0.42
N ARG A 45 -17.64 2.50 -1.37
CA ARG A 45 -16.87 1.73 -2.34
C ARG A 45 -15.96 2.63 -3.18
N GLN A 46 -16.46 3.77 -3.66
CA GLN A 46 -15.67 4.74 -4.41
C GLN A 46 -14.51 5.31 -3.56
N CYS A 47 -14.75 5.61 -2.28
CA CYS A 47 -13.67 6.03 -1.38
C CYS A 47 -12.60 4.94 -1.20
N LEU A 48 -13.01 3.67 -1.05
CA LEU A 48 -12.09 2.53 -0.94
C LEU A 48 -11.30 2.32 -2.24
N GLU A 49 -11.92 2.49 -3.41
CA GLU A 49 -11.24 2.43 -4.71
C GLU A 49 -10.17 3.53 -4.85
N GLN A 50 -10.48 4.75 -4.43
CA GLN A 50 -9.52 5.86 -4.41
C GLN A 50 -8.36 5.59 -3.43
N GLU A 51 -8.67 5.06 -2.25
CA GLU A 51 -7.66 4.68 -1.26
C GLU A 51 -6.74 3.58 -1.80
N TYR A 52 -7.33 2.54 -2.41
CA TYR A 52 -6.58 1.46 -3.05
C TYR A 52 -5.65 2.00 -4.13
N ALA A 53 -6.14 2.86 -5.02
CA ALA A 53 -5.34 3.43 -6.10
C ALA A 53 -4.13 4.23 -5.56
N ARG A 54 -4.34 5.05 -4.53
CA ARG A 54 -3.27 5.79 -3.87
C ARG A 54 -2.25 4.85 -3.24
N ARG A 55 -2.69 3.87 -2.46
CA ARG A 55 -1.83 2.88 -1.79
C ARG A 55 -1.08 2.00 -2.80
N ALA A 56 -1.70 1.65 -3.91
CA ALA A 56 -1.07 0.84 -4.96
C ALA A 56 0.00 1.64 -5.72
N ALA A 57 -0.17 2.95 -5.87
CA ALA A 57 0.88 3.83 -6.37
C ALA A 57 2.04 3.97 -5.38
N GLU A 58 1.76 4.09 -4.07
CA GLU A 58 2.79 4.08 -3.02
C GLU A 58 3.58 2.76 -3.04
N TYR A 59 2.89 1.61 -3.09
CA TYR A 59 3.51 0.28 -3.14
C TYR A 59 4.46 0.13 -4.33
N ARG A 60 4.01 0.48 -5.54
CA ARG A 60 4.85 0.41 -6.75
C ARG A 60 6.13 1.23 -6.62
N LYS A 61 6.04 2.45 -6.07
CA LYS A 61 7.22 3.28 -5.82
C LYS A 61 8.20 2.66 -4.82
N LEU A 62 7.72 1.87 -3.84
CA LEU A 62 8.60 1.15 -2.91
C LEU A 62 9.22 -0.07 -3.58
N ASP A 63 8.44 -0.80 -4.38
CA ASP A 63 8.89 -1.97 -5.14
C ASP A 63 9.98 -1.61 -6.17
N GLU A 64 9.82 -0.46 -6.84
CA GLU A 64 10.80 0.12 -7.77
C GLU A 64 12.15 0.47 -7.11
N LEU A 65 12.21 0.64 -5.78
CA LEU A 65 13.48 0.88 -5.07
C LEU A 65 14.33 -0.39 -4.99
N LEU A 66 13.76 -1.56 -5.26
CA LEU A 66 14.46 -2.85 -5.30
C LEU A 66 14.91 -3.26 -6.71
N GLY A 67 14.66 -2.40 -7.69
CA GLY A 67 15.04 -2.59 -9.10
C GLY A 67 16.52 -2.40 -9.37
#